data_AF-G4HNS4-F1
#
_entry.id   AF-G4HNS4-F1
#
_cell.length_a   1.000
_cell.length_b   1.000
_cell.length_c   1.000
_cell.angle_alpha   90.00
_cell.angle_beta   90.00
_cell.angle_gamma   90.00
#
_symmetry.space_group_name_H-M   'P 1'
#
loop_
_entity.id
_entity.type
_entity.pdbx_description
1 polymer ?
#
loop_
_entity_poly.entity_id
_entity_poly.type
_entity_poly.pdbx_seq_one_letter_code
_entity_poly.pdbx_strand_id
1 'polypeptide(L)' 'MNEPVQLDLFGDYEEKPEQPALNGMYYEWATGKFVSFVCGRRYFEITYGQCLGDKEWKERIKKERAI' A
#
# COMPACT_ATOMS: atom_id res chain seq x y z
N MET A 1 45.79 20.41 8.01
CA MET A 1 44.49 21.00 8.36
C MET A 1 43.44 19.98 7.97
N ASN A 2 42.61 19.51 8.91
CA ASN A 2 41.54 18.56 8.60
C ASN A 2 40.31 19.36 8.17
N GLU A 3 39.91 19.23 6.92
CA GLU A 3 38.72 19.92 6.41
C GLU A 3 37.46 19.27 7.01
N PRO A 4 36.47 20.07 7.46
CA PRO A 4 35.23 19.53 7.99
C PRO A 4 34.42 18.89 6.85
N VAL A 5 34.18 17.58 6.97
CA VAL A 5 33.30 16.83 6.05
C VAL A 5 31.88 16.91 6.57
N GLN A 6 30.96 17.43 5.76
CA GLN A 6 29.53 17.41 6.06
C GLN A 6 29.00 15.99 5.86
N LEU A 7 28.69 15.28 6.95
CA LEU A 7 27.93 14.04 6.88
C LEU A 7 26.47 14.36 6.56
N ASP A 8 25.98 13.83 5.44
CA ASP A 8 24.55 13.83 5.14
C ASP A 8 23.87 12.78 6.02
N LEU A 9 23.21 13.24 7.09
CA LEU A 9 22.54 12.39 8.08
C LEU A 9 21.43 11.50 7.48
N PHE A 10 20.99 11.82 6.25
CA PHE A 10 19.92 11.12 5.54
C PHE A 10 20.36 10.57 4.17
N GLY A 11 21.62 10.70 3.80
CA GLY A 11 22.12 10.35 2.46
C GLY A 11 22.02 8.87 2.11
N ASP A 12 22.05 8.00 3.14
CA ASP A 12 22.04 6.54 2.97
C ASP A 12 20.68 5.89 3.29
N TYR A 13 19.65 6.68 3.65
CA TYR A 13 18.32 6.16 4.03
C TYR A 13 17.37 5.93 2.83
N GLU A 14 17.90 5.59 1.66
CA GLU A 14 17.07 5.03 0.59
C GLU A 14 16.89 3.52 0.78
N GLU A 15 16.25 3.10 1.87
CA GLU A 15 15.48 1.84 1.85
C GLU A 15 14.27 2.08 0.93
N LYS A 16 14.52 2.08 -0.38
CA LYS A 16 13.44 1.90 -1.34
C LYS A 16 12.78 0.58 -0.99
N PRO A 17 11.48 0.55 -0.64
CA PRO A 17 10.84 -0.72 -0.35
C PRO A 17 10.99 -1.60 -1.59
N GLU A 18 11.57 -2.80 -1.42
CA GLU A 18 11.86 -3.77 -2.51
C GLU A 18 10.60 -4.14 -3.31
N GLN A 19 9.43 -3.85 -2.74
CA GLN A 19 8.14 -4.04 -3.35
C GLN A 19 7.34 -2.74 -3.22
N PRO A 20 6.54 -2.37 -4.23
CA PRO A 20 5.65 -1.22 -4.11
C PRO A 20 4.84 -1.38 -2.83
N ALA A 21 4.97 -0.41 -1.92
CA ALA A 21 4.26 -0.46 -0.66
C ALA A 21 2.77 -0.64 -0.97
N LEU A 22 2.20 -1.74 -0.47
CA LEU A 22 0.86 -2.20 -0.77
C LEU A 22 -0.16 -1.32 -0.03
N ASN A 23 -0.07 0.00 -0.21
CA ASN A 23 -0.79 1.00 0.54
C ASN A 23 -2.16 1.30 -0.10
N GLY A 24 -3.16 1.41 0.76
CA GLY A 24 -4.54 1.69 0.40
C GLY A 24 -5.39 0.42 0.32
N MET A 25 -6.42 0.46 -0.53
CA MET A 25 -7.36 -0.65 -0.70
C MET A 25 -6.96 -1.53 -1.89
N TYR A 26 -7.03 -2.85 -1.70
CA TYR A 26 -6.93 -3.85 -2.76
C TYR A 26 -8.07 -4.86 -2.66
N TYR A 27 -8.31 -5.62 -3.71
CA TYR A 27 -9.26 -6.74 -3.71
C TYR A 27 -8.50 -8.05 -3.57
N GLU A 28 -8.86 -8.89 -2.60
CA GLU A 28 -8.23 -10.19 -2.36
C GLU A 28 -9.07 -11.30 -2.99
N TRP A 29 -8.56 -11.98 -4.02
CA TRP A 29 -9.30 -13.05 -4.72
C TRP A 29 -9.59 -14.25 -3.83
N ALA A 30 -8.62 -14.62 -3.01
CA ALA A 30 -8.71 -15.80 -2.15
C ALA A 30 -9.88 -15.72 -1.16
N THR A 31 -10.17 -14.51 -0.66
CA THR A 31 -11.23 -14.29 0.33
C THR A 31 -12.46 -13.57 -0.25
N GLY A 32 -12.35 -13.01 -1.45
CA GLY A 32 -13.39 -12.22 -2.09
C GLY A 32 -13.65 -10.87 -1.38
N LYS A 33 -12.68 -10.35 -0.63
CA LYS A 33 -12.84 -9.13 0.19
C LYS A 33 -12.03 -7.96 -0.34
N PHE A 34 -12.50 -6.76 -0.02
CA PHE A 34 -11.70 -5.54 -0.12
C PHE A 34 -10.91 -5.35 1.17
N VAL A 35 -9.59 -5.22 1.05
CA VAL A 35 -8.66 -5.15 2.18
C VAL A 35 -7.96 -3.80 2.20
N SER A 36 -8.00 -3.11 3.34
CA SER A 36 -7.17 -1.93 3.61
C SER A 36 -5.84 -2.35 4.16
N PHE A 37 -4.76 -1.93 3.51
CA PHE A 37 -3.40 -2.20 3.94
C PHE A 37 -2.61 -0.89 3.99
N VAL A 38 -2.00 -0.61 5.14
CA VAL A 38 -1.24 0.63 5.36
C VAL A 38 -0.06 0.28 6.26
N CYS A 39 1.14 0.76 5.92
CA CYS A 39 2.36 0.59 6.72
C CYS A 39 2.64 -0.87 7.15
N GLY A 40 2.45 -1.83 6.22
CA GLY A 40 2.73 -3.24 6.49
C GLY A 40 1.64 -4.00 7.24
N ARG A 41 0.46 -3.39 7.48
CA ARG A 41 -0.61 -4.00 8.28
C ARG A 41 -1.96 -3.95 7.57
N ARG A 42 -2.76 -5.02 7.75
CA ARG A 42 -4.17 -5.12 7.33
C ARG A 42 -5.09 -4.52 8.39
N TYR A 43 -6.10 -3.75 7.98
CA TYR A 43 -7.05 -3.10 8.89
C TYR A 43 -8.51 -3.48 8.62
N PHE A 44 -9.03 -3.11 7.46
CA PHE A 44 -10.43 -3.33 7.11
C PHE A 44 -10.53 -4.46 6.10
N GLU A 45 -11.33 -5.47 6.41
CA GLU A 45 -11.64 -6.57 5.50
C GLU A 45 -13.14 -6.66 5.28
N ILE A 46 -13.59 -6.14 4.15
CA ILE A 46 -15.02 -5.95 3.90
C ILE A 46 -15.46 -6.65 2.64
N THR A 47 -16.65 -7.25 2.67
CA THR A 47 -17.25 -7.86 1.48
C THR A 47 -17.72 -6.80 0.49
N TYR A 48 -17.99 -7.22 -0.74
CA TYR A 48 -18.48 -6.33 -1.81
C TYR A 48 -19.73 -5.52 -1.41
N GLY A 49 -20.65 -6.12 -0.65
CA GLY A 49 -21.87 -5.45 -0.18
C GLY A 49 -21.63 -4.45 0.96
N GLN A 50 -20.61 -4.68 1.78
CA GLN A 50 -20.25 -3.81 2.92
C GLN A 50 -19.33 -2.65 2.52
N CYS A 51 -18.63 -2.78 1.38
CA CYS A 51 -17.78 -1.73 0.87
C CYS A 51 -18.62 -0.51 0.44
N LEU A 52 -18.31 0.67 0.99
CA LEU A 52 -19.04 1.92 0.73
C LEU A 52 -18.73 2.55 -0.62
N GLY A 53 -17.74 2.03 -1.35
CA GLY A 53 -17.44 2.46 -2.71
C GLY A 53 -18.64 2.23 -3.64
N ASP A 54 -18.75 3.07 -4.66
CA ASP A 54 -19.69 2.86 -5.74
C ASP A 54 -19.27 1.66 -6.60
N LYS A 55 -20.18 1.21 -7.47
CA LYS A 55 -19.96 0.03 -8.31
C LYS A 55 -18.75 0.20 -9.23
N GLU A 56 -18.57 1.38 -9.82
CA GLU A 56 -17.49 1.64 -10.76
C GLU A 56 -16.14 1.56 -10.04
N TRP A 57 -16.02 2.18 -8.87
CA TRP A 57 -14.82 2.08 -8.04
C TRP A 57 -14.49 0.63 -7.65
N LYS A 58 -15.49 -0.15 -7.22
CA LYS A 58 -15.30 -1.55 -6.82
C LYS A 58 -14.77 -2.40 -7.96
N GLU A 59 -15.35 -2.28 -9.14
CA GLU A 59 -14.93 -3.01 -10.33
C GLU A 59 -13.55 -2.52 -10.81
N ARG A 60 -13.24 -1.23 -10.69
CA ARG A 60 -11.90 -0.70 -10.98
C ARG A 60 -10.84 -1.31 -10.06
N ILE A 61 -11.07 -1.35 -8.74
CA ILE A 61 -10.14 -1.95 -7.77
C ILE A 61 -9.95 -3.46 -8.03
N LYS A 62 -11.03 -4.18 -8.34
CA LYS A 62 -10.96 -5.60 -8.75
C LYS A 62 -10.13 -5.82 -10.02
N LYS A 63 -10.12 -4.85 -10.94
CA LYS A 63 -9.37 -4.95 -12.21
C LYS A 63 -7.90 -4.56 -12.04
N GLU A 64 -7.64 -3.48 -11.33
CA GLU A 64 -6.31 -2.83 -11.30
C GLU A 64 -5.47 -3.25 -10.10
N ARG A 65 -6.11 -3.63 -8.99
CA ARG A 65 -5.47 -3.84 -7.69
C ARG A 65 -6.00 -5.10 -7.03
N ALA A 66 -6.19 -6.16 -7.80
CA ALA A 66 -6.59 -7.45 -7.26
C ALA A 66 -5.39 -8.38 -7.10
N ILE A 67 -5.32 -9.03 -5.93
CA ILE A 67 -4.21 -9.84 -5.45
C ILE A 67 -4.74 -11.20 -5.02
#